data_AF-A0A2V2RTY5-F1
#
_entry.id   AF-A0A2V2RTY5-F1
#
_cell.length_a   1.000
_cell.length_b   1.000
_cell.length_c   1.000
_cell.angle_alpha   90.00
_cell.angle_beta   90.00
_cell.angle_gamma   90.00
#
_symmetry.space_group_name_H-M   'P 1'
#
loop_
_entity.id
_entity.type
_entity.pdbx_description
1 polymer ?
#
loop_
_entity_poly.entity_id
_entity_poly.type
_entity_poly.pdbx_seq_one_letter_code
_entity_poly.pdbx_strand_id
1 'polypeptide(L)' 'MEIIEEITRVARDLYLKSGKLEGHDLDNWLTAERLVLSWHMPDAEREKHVGASMITEEHVVQPTKDEVTG' A
#
# COMPACT_ATOMS: atom_id res chain seq x y z
N MET A 1 -18.94 13.12 -9.85
CA MET A 1 -18.55 12.58 -8.52
C MET A 1 -17.06 12.79 -8.44
N GLU A 2 -16.62 13.50 -7.42
CA GLU A 2 -15.19 13.77 -7.22
C GLU A 2 -14.48 12.50 -6.73
N ILE A 3 -13.21 12.30 -7.11
CA ILE A 3 -12.43 11.10 -6.76
C ILE A 3 -12.42 10.88 -5.23
N ILE A 4 -12.31 11.95 -4.45
CA ILE A 4 -12.34 11.89 -2.98
C ILE A 4 -13.69 11.40 -2.42
N GLU A 5 -14.81 11.76 -3.05
CA GLU A 5 -16.14 11.28 -2.65
C GLU A 5 -16.25 9.77 -2.88
N GLU A 6 -15.70 9.29 -4.00
CA GLU A 6 -15.69 7.88 -4.33
C GLU A 6 -14.76 7.07 -3.42
N ILE A 7 -13.56 7.59 -3.10
CA ILE A 7 -12.66 7.00 -2.11
C ILE A 7 -13.36 6.88 -0.75
N THR A 8 -14.03 7.95 -0.31
CA THR A 8 -14.75 7.96 0.97
C THR A 8 -15.85 6.90 1.00
N ARG A 9 -16.61 6.77 -0.11
CA ARG A 9 -17.65 5.73 -0.24
C ARG A 9 -17.05 4.33 -0.15
N VAL A 10 -15.99 4.05 -0.89
CA VAL A 10 -15.35 2.72 -0.92
C VAL A 10 -14.71 2.39 0.43
N ALA A 11 -14.04 3.34 1.09
CA ALA A 11 -13.46 3.14 2.42
C ALA A 11 -14.53 2.79 3.46
N ARG A 12 -15.69 3.48 3.40
CA ARG A 12 -16.83 3.19 4.26
C ARG A 12 -17.40 1.79 4.00
N ASP A 13 -17.50 1.37 2.74
CA ASP A 13 -17.97 0.03 2.40
C ASP A 13 -17.02 -1.05 2.90
N LEU A 14 -15.70 -0.83 2.82
CA LEU A 14 -14.69 -1.73 3.38
C LEU A 14 -14.82 -1.83 4.90
N TYR A 15 -14.95 -0.70 5.59
CA TYR A 15 -15.18 -0.66 7.04
C TYR A 15 -16.46 -1.41 7.46
N LEU A 16 -17.56 -1.26 6.71
CA LEU A 16 -18.79 -1.99 7.01
C LEU A 16 -18.66 -3.49 6.76
N LYS A 17 -17.99 -3.90 5.68
CA LYS A 17 -17.78 -5.31 5.32
C LYS A 17 -16.83 -6.04 6.26
N SER A 18 -15.85 -5.34 6.84
CA SER A 18 -14.94 -5.92 7.84
C SER A 18 -15.59 -6.11 9.22
N GLY A 19 -16.86 -5.74 9.37
CA GLY A 19 -17.54 -5.79 10.66
C GLY A 19 -17.18 -4.62 11.57
N LYS A 20 -16.80 -3.47 11.00
CA LYS A 20 -16.44 -2.24 11.72
C LYS A 20 -15.23 -2.42 12.64
N LEU A 21 -14.24 -3.18 12.18
CA LEU A 21 -13.05 -3.48 12.98
C LEU A 21 -12.27 -2.20 13.27
N GLU A 22 -12.16 -1.85 14.55
CA GLU A 22 -11.40 -0.68 14.99
C GLU A 22 -9.91 -0.83 14.66
N GLY A 23 -9.25 0.29 14.36
CA GLY A 23 -7.82 0.31 14.02
C GLY A 23 -7.50 0.06 12.54
N HIS A 24 -8.48 -0.30 11.71
CA HIS A 24 -8.30 -0.53 10.27
C HIS A 24 -8.81 0.61 9.38
N ASP A 25 -9.21 1.76 9.96
CA ASP A 25 -9.73 2.89 9.18
C ASP A 25 -8.72 3.40 8.16
N LEU A 26 -7.44 3.45 8.54
CA LEU A 26 -6.35 3.84 7.64
C LEU A 26 -6.14 2.81 6.53
N ASP A 27 -6.15 1.51 6.85
CA ASP A 27 -6.01 0.44 5.85
C ASP A 27 -7.17 0.45 4.85
N ASN A 28 -8.39 0.66 5.35
CA ASN A 28 -9.60 0.79 4.53
C ASN A 28 -9.50 2.01 3.61
N TRP A 29 -9.00 3.14 4.13
CA TRP A 29 -8.78 4.36 3.34
C TRP A 29 -7.73 4.16 2.24
N LEU A 30 -6.56 3.64 2.57
CA LEU A 30 -5.48 3.39 1.60
C LEU A 30 -5.88 2.37 0.54
N THR A 31 -6.66 1.35 0.92
CA THR A 31 -7.17 0.36 -0.02
C THR A 31 -8.21 0.97 -0.95
N ALA A 32 -9.11 1.80 -0.44
CA ALA A 32 -10.07 2.53 -1.25
C ALA A 32 -9.38 3.47 -2.23
N GLU A 33 -8.38 4.23 -1.78
CA GLU A 33 -7.60 5.13 -2.62
C GLU A 33 -6.95 4.38 -3.80
N ARG A 34 -6.26 3.27 -3.53
CA ARG A 34 -5.66 2.43 -4.59
C ARG A 34 -6.69 1.91 -5.59
N LEU A 35 -7.84 1.44 -5.11
CA LEU A 35 -8.89 0.91 -5.98
C LEU A 35 -9.48 1.99 -6.88
N VAL A 36 -9.88 3.13 -6.31
CA VAL A 36 -10.51 4.21 -7.05
C VAL A 36 -9.54 4.82 -8.04
N LEU A 37 -8.30 5.10 -7.64
CA LEU A 37 -7.29 5.61 -8.57
C LEU A 37 -7.02 4.62 -9.70
N SER A 38 -7.06 3.31 -9.45
CA SER A 38 -6.89 2.30 -10.51
C SER A 38 -8.03 2.25 -11.54
N TRP A 39 -9.23 2.73 -11.18
CA TRP A 39 -10.37 2.82 -12.10
C TRP A 39 -10.33 4.09 -12.94
N HIS A 40 -9.71 5.15 -12.43
CA HIS A 40 -9.70 6.47 -13.05
C HIS A 40 -8.37 6.86 -13.71
N MET A 41 -7.26 6.18 -13.39
CA MET A 41 -5.98 6.40 -14.09
C MET A 41 -5.92 5.57 -15.37
N PRO A 42 -5.59 6.17 -16.53
CA PRO A 42 -5.29 5.41 -17.74
C PRO A 42 -4.03 4.54 -17.53
N ASP A 43 -3.96 3.39 -18.20
CA ASP A 43 -2.92 2.36 -18.00
C ASP A 43 -1.47 2.90 -18.01
N ALA A 44 -1.21 3.99 -18.74
CA ALA A 44 0.09 4.66 -18.82
C ALA A 44 0.59 5.32 -17.52
N GLU A 45 -0.29 5.58 -16.54
CA GLU A 45 0.11 6.14 -15.23
C GLU A 45 0.28 5.09 -14.14
N ARG A 46 -0.25 3.89 -14.38
CA ARG A 46 -0.29 2.77 -13.44
C ARG A 46 1.11 2.19 -13.19
N GLU A 47 2.00 2.22 -14.18
CA GLU A 47 3.40 1.76 -14.05
C GLU A 47 4.26 2.66 -13.13
N LYS A 48 3.90 3.95 -13.01
CA LYS A 48 4.69 4.93 -12.23
C LYS A 48 4.59 4.70 -10.71
N HIS A 49 3.49 4.09 -10.25
CA HIS A 49 3.17 3.94 -8.83
C HIS A 49 3.55 2.55 -8.26
N VAL A 50 3.66 1.52 -9.12
CA VAL A 50 4.03 0.15 -8.69
C VAL A 50 5.53 0.03 -8.38
N GLY A 51 6.38 0.87 -8.98
CA GLY A 51 7.83 0.85 -8.77
C GLY A 51 8.31 1.28 -7.37
N ALA A 52 7.49 1.99 -6.59
CA ALA A 52 7.87 2.46 -5.25
C ALA A 52 7.55 1.45 -4.12
N SER A 53 6.69 0.45 -4.39
CA SER A 53 6.25 -0.53 -3.38
C SER A 53 7.05 -1.85 -3.39
N MET A 54 8.00 -2.02 -4.31
CA MET A 54 8.84 -3.23 -4.42
C MET A 54 10.21 -3.13 -3.73
N ILE A 55 10.43 -2.14 -2.86
CA ILE A 55 11.60 -2.11 -1.94
C ILE A 55 11.18 -2.55 -0.55
N THR A 56 10.73 -3.80 -0.41
CA THR A 56 10.78 -4.49 0.88
C THR A 56 12.16 -5.12 1.02
N GLU A 57 12.96 -4.52 1.90
CA GLU A 57 13.95 -5.18 2.77
C GLU A 57 14.69 -6.39 2.19
N GLU A 58 15.76 -6.16 1.43
CA GLU A 58 16.85 -7.13 1.30
C GLU A 58 17.99 -6.76 2.25
N HIS A 59 17.87 -7.30 3.46
CA HIS A 59 18.94 -7.90 4.25
C HIS A 59 20.15 -7.02 4.65
N VAL A 60 20.06 -6.45 5.86
CA VAL A 60 21.24 -6.04 6.64
C VAL A 60 22.08 -7.28 6.97
N VAL A 61 23.24 -7.41 6.33
CA VAL A 61 24.36 -8.21 6.87
C VAL A 61 25.58 -7.32 7.01
N GLN A 62 25.96 -7.06 8.26
CA GLN A 62 27.30 -6.68 8.69
C GLN A 62 27.58 -7.39 10.02
N PRO A 63 28.84 -7.53 10.47
CA PRO A 63 29.91 -8.32 9.89
C PRO A 63 30.45 -9.33 10.94
N THR A 64 30.66 -10.59 10.59
CA THR A 64 31.43 -11.49 11.48
C THR A 64 32.89 -11.44 11.09
N LYS A 65 33.66 -10.65 11.86
CA LYS A 65 35.10 -10.85 12.06
C LYS A 65 35.33 -12.31 12.40
N ASP A 66 35.99 -13.06 11.53
CA ASP A 66 36.82 -14.21 11.88
C ASP A 66 37.61 -14.64 10.63
N GLU A 67 38.64 -13.85 10.31
CA GLU A 67 39.80 -14.37 9.60
C GLU A 67 41.05 -13.93 10.37
N VAL A 68 41.26 -14.57 11.52
CA VAL A 68 42.59 -14.76 12.09
C VAL A 68 43.02 -16.16 11.68
N THR A 69 43.80 -16.27 10.62
CA THR A 69 44.67 -17.42 10.29
C THR A 69 45.63 -16.90 9.21
N GLY A 70 46.95 -17.01 9.29
CA GLY A 70 47.89 -17.65 10.21
C GLY A 70 49.30 -17.39 9.66
#